data_AF-A0A953IZ97-F1
#
_entry.id   AF-A0A953IZ97-F1
#
_cell.length_a   1.000
_cell.length_b   1.000
_cell.length_c   1.000
_cell.angle_alpha   90.00
_cell.angle_beta   90.00
_cell.angle_gamma   90.00
#
_symmetry.space_group_name_H-M   'P 1'
#
loop_
_entity.id
_entity.type
_entity.pdbx_description
1 polymer ?
#
loop_
_entity_poly.entity_id
_entity_poly.type
_entity_poly.pdbx_seq_one_letter_code
_entity_poly.pdbx_strand_id
1 'polypeptide(L)'
;MARKARNHSRKALSRNWSSLPPPTPNNWHQNSFERFAVCVAHLAGRPSAFLIALAVIIAWSLSGPLLGFSDTWQLVINTSTTIITFLMVFLIQNTQNRDTTALQVKLDALIFANRSTKNQLAAAENMSDSDLEKLHEEYRKRAEQALQVLHHRRPRRNHSKGSAA
;
A
#
# COMPACT_ATOMS: atom_id res chain seq x y z
N MET A 1 14.96 -24.35 -34.69
CA MET A 1 13.84 -24.95 -33.91
C MET A 1 13.51 -24.26 -32.57
N ALA A 2 14.19 -23.19 -32.15
CA ALA A 2 13.99 -22.50 -30.85
C ALA A 2 12.85 -21.46 -30.76
N ARG A 3 11.93 -21.42 -31.75
CA ARG A 3 10.75 -20.53 -31.75
C ARG A 3 9.49 -21.22 -31.19
N LYS A 4 9.38 -22.56 -31.34
CA LYS A 4 8.20 -23.34 -30.92
C LYS A 4 8.10 -23.50 -29.38
N ALA A 5 9.25 -23.63 -28.70
CA ALA A 5 9.32 -23.72 -27.24
C ALA A 5 8.87 -22.42 -26.52
N ARG A 6 9.22 -21.24 -27.07
CA ARG A 6 8.78 -19.93 -26.53
C ARG A 6 7.27 -19.71 -26.60
N ASN A 7 6.59 -20.27 -27.61
CA ASN A 7 5.14 -20.16 -27.74
C ASN A 7 4.37 -21.09 -26.79
N HIS A 8 4.93 -22.24 -26.42
CA HIS A 8 4.32 -23.13 -25.43
C HIS A 8 4.41 -22.58 -24.01
N SER A 9 5.53 -21.96 -23.65
CA SER A 9 5.62 -21.25 -22.37
C SER A 9 4.65 -20.09 -22.30
N ARG A 10 4.39 -19.36 -23.40
CA ARG A 10 3.38 -18.28 -23.49
C ARG A 10 1.96 -18.73 -23.12
N LYS A 11 1.51 -19.88 -23.67
CA LYS A 11 0.18 -20.44 -23.41
C LYS A 11 0.05 -21.11 -22.04
N ALA A 12 1.12 -21.64 -21.46
CA ALA A 12 1.05 -22.34 -20.17
C ALA A 12 0.70 -21.41 -19.00
N LEU A 13 1.26 -20.19 -18.96
CA LEU A 13 0.93 -19.23 -17.89
C LEU A 13 -0.41 -18.53 -18.11
N SER A 14 -0.84 -18.25 -19.35
CA SER A 14 -2.17 -17.66 -19.59
C SER A 14 -3.32 -18.64 -19.35
N ARG A 15 -3.05 -19.95 -19.38
CA ARG A 15 -4.07 -21.01 -19.25
C ARG A 15 -4.41 -21.38 -17.81
N ASN A 16 -3.62 -20.93 -16.83
CA ASN A 16 -3.82 -21.24 -15.41
C ASN A 16 -4.47 -20.11 -14.59
N TRP A 17 -4.58 -18.87 -15.12
CA TRP A 17 -5.33 -17.81 -14.43
C TRP A 17 -6.83 -18.10 -14.38
N SER A 18 -7.34 -18.89 -15.33
CA SER A 18 -8.73 -19.35 -15.36
C SER A 18 -9.04 -20.49 -14.38
N SER A 19 -8.02 -21.07 -13.72
CA SER A 19 -8.20 -22.16 -12.75
C SER A 19 -8.06 -21.70 -11.29
N LEU A 20 -7.89 -20.40 -11.03
CA LEU A 20 -8.00 -19.87 -9.68
C LEU A 20 -9.42 -20.12 -9.18
N PRO A 21 -9.60 -20.74 -7.99
CA PRO A 21 -10.93 -20.91 -7.43
C PRO A 21 -11.61 -19.53 -7.37
N PRO A 22 -12.92 -19.44 -7.69
CA PRO A 22 -13.64 -18.19 -7.52
C PRO A 22 -13.46 -17.72 -6.08
N PRO A 23 -13.37 -16.39 -5.84
CA PRO A 23 -13.20 -15.86 -4.51
C PRO A 23 -14.26 -16.49 -3.60
N THR A 24 -13.79 -17.20 -2.57
CA THR A 24 -14.68 -17.92 -1.67
C THR A 24 -15.64 -16.91 -1.03
N PRO A 25 -16.95 -17.18 -1.01
CA PRO A 25 -17.90 -16.29 -0.38
C PRO A 25 -17.55 -16.12 1.10
N ASN A 26 -17.35 -14.87 1.52
CA ASN A 26 -16.91 -14.50 2.86
C ASN A 26 -17.82 -15.12 3.93
N ASN A 27 -17.22 -15.84 4.87
CA ASN A 27 -17.88 -16.57 5.95
C ASN A 27 -18.57 -15.54 6.87
N TRP A 28 -19.89 -15.59 6.92
CA TRP A 28 -20.79 -14.53 7.36
C TRP A 28 -20.65 -14.06 8.82
N HIS A 29 -19.88 -14.75 9.66
CA HIS A 29 -19.65 -14.38 11.06
C HIS A 29 -18.56 -13.30 11.26
N GLN A 30 -17.70 -13.05 10.27
CA GLN A 30 -16.72 -11.94 10.31
C GLN A 30 -17.26 -10.62 9.72
N ASN A 31 -18.40 -10.67 9.01
CA ASN A 31 -18.91 -9.54 8.24
C ASN A 31 -19.39 -8.35 9.09
N SER A 32 -19.92 -8.52 10.29
CA SER A 32 -20.59 -7.42 11.00
C SER A 32 -19.62 -6.39 11.56
N PHE A 33 -18.60 -6.84 12.31
CA PHE A 33 -17.56 -5.95 12.82
C PHE A 33 -16.73 -5.38 11.68
N GLU A 34 -16.39 -6.19 10.69
CA GLU A 34 -15.61 -5.77 9.54
C GLU A 34 -16.36 -4.72 8.68
N ARG A 35 -17.65 -4.90 8.40
CA ARG A 35 -18.49 -3.90 7.72
C ARG A 35 -18.65 -2.64 8.56
N PHE A 36 -18.83 -2.77 9.88
CA PHE A 36 -18.87 -1.63 10.78
C PHE A 36 -17.56 -0.85 10.74
N ALA A 37 -16.42 -1.53 10.88
CA ALA A 37 -15.10 -0.92 10.86
C ALA A 37 -14.82 -0.20 9.54
N VAL A 38 -15.12 -0.86 8.41
CA VAL A 38 -14.99 -0.28 7.07
C VAL A 38 -15.94 0.92 6.88
N CYS A 39 -17.19 0.83 7.34
CA CYS A 39 -18.15 1.93 7.29
C CYS A 39 -17.68 3.14 8.10
N VAL A 40 -17.23 2.92 9.34
CA VAL A 40 -16.71 3.98 10.22
C VAL A 40 -15.43 4.58 9.64
N ALA A 41 -14.50 3.78 9.12
CA ALA A 41 -13.29 4.27 8.47
C ALA A 41 -13.60 5.11 7.23
N HIS A 42 -14.52 4.64 6.37
CA HIS A 42 -14.99 5.41 5.22
C HIS A 42 -15.70 6.70 5.62
N LEU A 43 -16.53 6.67 6.66
CA LEU A 43 -17.21 7.85 7.15
C LEU A 43 -16.19 8.85 7.71
N ALA A 44 -15.26 8.41 8.56
CA ALA A 44 -14.21 9.23 9.15
C ALA A 44 -13.26 9.86 8.11
N GLY A 45 -13.00 9.17 6.99
CA GLY A 45 -12.16 9.67 5.90
C GLY A 45 -12.82 10.73 5.00
N ARG A 46 -14.13 10.98 5.12
CA ARG A 46 -14.83 11.94 4.25
C ARG A 46 -14.67 13.38 4.75
N PRO A 47 -14.47 14.37 3.86
CA PRO A 47 -14.43 15.80 4.23
C PRO A 47 -15.66 16.26 5.01
N SER A 48 -16.83 15.70 4.72
CA SER A 48 -18.08 15.99 5.45
C SER A 48 -18.04 15.57 6.92
N ALA A 49 -17.36 14.46 7.25
CA ALA A 49 -17.24 14.02 8.64
C ALA A 49 -16.35 14.94 9.47
N PHE A 50 -15.29 15.50 8.85
CA PHE A 50 -14.47 16.53 9.49
C PHE A 50 -15.30 17.78 9.82
N LEU A 51 -16.14 18.25 8.91
CA LEU A 51 -17.02 19.40 9.15
C LEU A 51 -18.03 19.13 10.28
N ILE A 52 -18.60 17.93 10.34
CA ILE A 52 -19.51 17.52 11.43
C ILE A 52 -18.75 17.49 12.76
N ALA A 53 -17.56 16.86 12.80
CA ALA A 53 -16.74 16.81 14.00
C ALA A 53 -16.36 18.22 14.49
N LEU A 54 -15.99 19.11 13.57
CA LEU A 54 -15.69 20.50 13.87
C LEU A 54 -16.91 21.24 14.45
N ALA A 55 -18.10 21.06 13.85
CA ALA A 55 -19.33 21.64 14.35
C ALA A 55 -19.68 21.14 15.77
N VAL A 56 -19.46 19.85 16.05
CA VAL A 56 -19.63 19.26 17.39
C VAL A 56 -18.67 19.91 18.39
N ILE A 57 -17.39 20.09 18.02
CA ILE A 57 -16.40 20.75 18.89
C ILE A 57 -16.79 22.21 19.17
N ILE A 58 -17.28 22.94 18.16
CA ILE A 58 -17.75 24.32 18.32
C ILE A 58 -18.97 24.36 19.25
N ALA A 59 -19.95 23.49 19.04
CA ALA A 59 -21.15 23.42 19.90
C ALA A 59 -20.79 23.09 21.36
N TRP A 60 -19.85 22.16 21.56
CA TRP A 60 -19.31 21.86 22.90
C TRP A 60 -18.53 23.04 23.50
N SER A 61 -17.77 23.78 22.69
CA SER A 61 -17.06 24.98 23.14
C SER A 61 -18.03 26.07 23.61
N LEU A 62 -19.13 26.27 22.87
CA LEU A 62 -20.18 27.24 23.18
C LEU A 62 -21.00 26.86 24.42
N SER A 63 -21.03 25.58 24.82
CA SER A 63 -21.67 25.17 26.08
C SER A 63 -20.80 25.47 27.32
N GLY A 64 -19.50 25.71 27.14
CA GLY A 64 -18.55 26.03 28.21
C GLY A 64 -18.92 27.28 29.03
N PRO A 65 -19.19 28.44 28.39
CA PRO A 65 -19.63 29.66 29.08
C PRO A 65 -20.93 29.49 29.88
N LEU A 66 -21.87 28.67 29.39
CA LEU A 66 -23.14 28.40 30.08
C LEU A 66 -22.95 27.53 31.32
N LEU A 67 -21.90 26.71 31.35
CA LEU A 67 -21.57 25.77 32.42
C LEU A 67 -20.41 26.23 33.30
N GLY A 68 -19.96 27.48 33.14
CA GLY A 68 -18.89 28.07 33.94
C GLY A 68 -17.52 27.40 33.78
N PHE A 69 -17.25 26.76 32.63
CA PHE A 69 -16.02 26.00 32.36
C PHE A 69 -15.66 24.99 33.47
N SER A 70 -16.67 24.26 33.97
CA SER A 70 -16.51 23.30 35.06
C SER A 70 -15.55 22.15 34.75
N ASP A 71 -15.02 21.52 35.79
CA ASP A 71 -14.19 20.31 35.67
C ASP A 71 -14.92 19.19 34.92
N THR A 72 -16.24 19.06 35.12
CA THR A 72 -17.07 18.10 34.39
C THR A 72 -17.11 18.39 32.89
N TRP A 73 -17.18 19.67 32.49
CA TRP A 73 -17.18 20.06 31.08
C TRP A 73 -15.86 19.66 30.37
N GLN A 74 -14.72 19.86 31.04
CA GLN A 74 -13.40 19.43 30.54
C GLN A 74 -13.24 17.90 30.56
N LEU A 75 -13.70 17.25 31.64
CA LEU A 75 -13.60 15.79 31.80
C LEU A 75 -14.32 15.05 30.68
N VAL A 76 -15.50 15.53 30.27
CA VAL A 76 -16.30 14.92 29.22
C VAL A 76 -15.54 14.86 27.89
N ILE A 77 -14.93 15.97 27.44
CA ILE A 77 -14.23 15.97 26.14
C ILE A 77 -12.95 15.15 26.18
N ASN A 78 -12.20 15.24 27.28
CA ASN A 78 -10.92 14.55 27.44
C ASN A 78 -11.14 13.03 27.47
N THR A 79 -12.10 12.57 28.29
CA THR A 79 -12.43 11.15 28.41
C THR A 79 -13.00 10.61 27.10
N SER A 80 -13.92 11.36 26.46
CA SER A 80 -14.53 10.93 25.20
C SER A 80 -13.52 10.81 24.08
N THR A 81 -12.65 11.81 23.91
CA THR A 81 -11.63 11.81 22.86
C THR A 81 -10.64 10.68 23.06
N THR A 82 -10.27 10.38 24.30
CA THR A 82 -9.36 9.27 24.64
C THR A 82 -9.97 7.93 24.24
N ILE A 83 -11.23 7.68 24.60
CA ILE A 83 -11.94 6.43 24.22
C ILE A 83 -12.06 6.33 22.70
N ILE A 84 -12.49 7.40 22.03
CA ILE A 84 -12.63 7.42 20.57
C ILE A 84 -11.29 7.15 19.89
N THR A 85 -10.22 7.79 20.36
CA THR A 85 -8.87 7.62 19.80
C THR A 85 -8.39 6.18 20.00
N PHE A 86 -8.58 5.60 21.18
CA PHE A 86 -8.22 4.20 21.45
C PHE A 86 -8.95 3.25 20.49
N LEU A 87 -10.27 3.42 20.34
CA LEU A 87 -11.05 2.63 19.37
C LEU A 87 -10.62 2.88 17.92
N MET A 88 -10.28 4.12 17.58
CA MET A 88 -9.84 4.51 16.24
C MET A 88 -8.54 3.82 15.84
N VAL A 89 -7.60 3.60 16.78
CA VAL A 89 -6.37 2.85 16.50
C VAL A 89 -6.70 1.44 16.04
N PHE A 90 -7.60 0.72 16.72
CA PHE A 90 -8.01 -0.62 16.29
C PHE A 90 -8.75 -0.61 14.95
N LEU A 91 -9.61 0.38 14.72
CA LEU A 91 -10.33 0.55 13.45
C LEU A 91 -9.38 0.79 12.27
N ILE A 92 -8.40 1.68 12.46
CA ILE A 92 -7.36 1.99 11.48
C ILE A 92 -6.52 0.74 11.23
N GLN A 93 -6.05 0.07 12.28
CA GLN A 93 -5.25 -1.15 12.15
C GLN A 93 -5.99 -2.25 11.40
N ASN A 94 -7.29 -2.46 11.67
CA ASN A 94 -8.10 -3.46 10.97
C ASN A 94 -8.23 -3.14 9.47
N THR A 95 -8.47 -1.86 9.14
CA THR A 95 -8.60 -1.42 7.74
C THR A 95 -7.25 -1.50 7.02
N GLN A 96 -6.18 -1.01 7.66
CA GLN A 96 -4.82 -1.04 7.11
C GLN A 96 -4.29 -2.46 6.91
N ASN A 97 -4.58 -3.39 7.83
CA ASN A 97 -4.15 -4.78 7.71
C ASN A 97 -4.79 -5.47 6.48
N ARG A 98 -6.09 -5.22 6.23
CA ARG A 98 -6.77 -5.70 5.03
C ARG A 98 -6.22 -5.09 3.75
N ASP A 99 -6.03 -3.78 3.74
CA ASP A 99 -5.52 -3.07 2.57
C ASP A 99 -4.09 -3.52 2.22
N THR A 100 -3.25 -3.76 3.23
CA THR A 100 -1.90 -4.30 3.07
C THR A 100 -1.92 -5.68 2.43
N THR A 101 -2.77 -6.58 2.93
CA THR A 101 -2.95 -7.92 2.36
C THR A 101 -3.41 -7.86 0.90
N ALA A 102 -4.38 -6.98 0.59
CA ALA A 102 -4.86 -6.81 -0.78
C ALA A 102 -3.78 -6.23 -1.71
N LEU A 103 -2.92 -5.34 -1.21
CA LEU A 103 -1.78 -4.80 -1.95
C LEU A 103 -0.74 -5.89 -2.23
N GLN A 104 -0.39 -6.73 -1.24
CA GLN A 104 0.53 -7.85 -1.42
C GLN A 104 0.04 -8.80 -2.53
N VAL A 105 -1.23 -9.23 -2.48
CA VAL A 105 -1.82 -10.09 -3.52
C VAL A 105 -1.76 -9.45 -4.91
N LYS A 106 -2.00 -8.14 -5.02
CA LYS A 106 -1.90 -7.42 -6.31
C LYS A 106 -0.45 -7.35 -6.80
N LEU A 107 0.51 -7.12 -5.91
CA LEU A 107 1.94 -7.10 -6.23
C LEU A 107 2.42 -8.48 -6.68
N ASP A 108 2.02 -9.54 -5.97
CA ASP A 108 2.32 -10.92 -6.35
C ASP A 108 1.80 -11.24 -7.75
N ALA A 109 0.55 -10.87 -8.05
CA ALA A 109 -0.02 -11.06 -9.37
C ALA A 109 0.79 -10.33 -10.47
N LEU A 110 1.30 -9.12 -10.19
CA LEU A 110 2.17 -8.39 -11.12
C LEU A 110 3.55 -9.02 -11.26
N ILE A 111 4.15 -9.51 -10.17
CA ILE A 111 5.44 -10.22 -10.20
C ILE A 111 5.31 -11.51 -11.01
N PHE A 112 4.24 -12.29 -10.79
CA PHE A 112 3.97 -13.51 -11.56
C PHE A 112 3.66 -13.23 -13.03
N ALA A 113 2.97 -12.13 -13.35
CA ALA A 113 2.73 -11.73 -14.74
C ALA A 113 4.03 -11.31 -15.46
N ASN A 114 4.99 -10.75 -14.72
CA ASN A 114 6.27 -10.33 -15.24
C ASN A 114 7.29 -11.49 -15.24
N ARG A 115 7.26 -12.30 -16.32
CA ARG A 115 8.11 -13.49 -16.56
C ARG A 115 9.62 -13.35 -16.34
N SER A 116 10.14 -12.14 -16.14
CA SER A 116 11.58 -11.88 -15.97
C SER A 116 12.00 -11.63 -14.52
N THR A 117 11.06 -11.45 -13.59
CA THR A 117 11.37 -11.29 -12.17
C THR A 117 11.38 -12.68 -11.52
N LYS A 118 12.56 -13.17 -11.14
CA LYS A 118 12.73 -14.47 -10.51
C LYS A 118 11.91 -14.53 -9.21
N ASN A 119 11.28 -15.67 -8.93
CA ASN A 119 10.46 -16.01 -7.74
C ASN A 119 10.96 -15.45 -6.40
N GLN A 120 12.27 -15.16 -6.28
CA GLN A 120 12.88 -14.58 -5.09
C GLN A 120 12.31 -13.21 -4.70
N LEU A 121 11.89 -12.38 -5.68
CA LEU A 121 11.31 -11.06 -5.36
C LEU A 121 9.87 -11.19 -4.83
N ALA A 122 9.11 -12.17 -5.32
CA ALA A 122 7.78 -12.50 -4.79
C ALA A 122 7.85 -13.04 -3.36
N ALA A 123 8.91 -13.77 -3.02
CA ALA A 123 9.10 -14.28 -1.67
C ALA A 123 9.72 -13.26 -0.69
N ALA A 124 10.06 -12.04 -1.14
CA ALA A 124 10.88 -11.09 -0.38
C ALA A 124 10.27 -10.70 0.97
N GLU A 125 8.95 -10.56 1.06
CA GLU A 125 8.25 -10.24 2.32
C GLU A 125 8.39 -11.32 3.42
N ASN A 126 8.71 -12.56 3.02
CA ASN A 126 8.84 -13.70 3.91
C ASN A 126 10.30 -14.14 4.10
N MET A 127 11.27 -13.37 3.57
CA MET A 127 12.69 -13.66 3.72
C MET A 127 13.22 -13.21 5.08
N SER A 128 14.27 -13.89 5.57
CA SER A 128 15.02 -13.39 6.71
C SER A 128 15.70 -12.06 6.37
N ASP A 129 15.91 -11.17 7.34
CA ASP A 129 16.62 -9.89 7.13
C ASP A 129 17.97 -10.09 6.42
N SER A 130 18.69 -11.16 6.79
CA SER A 130 19.98 -11.50 6.19
C SER A 130 19.89 -11.88 4.71
N ASP A 131 18.78 -12.48 4.28
CA ASP A 131 18.57 -12.88 2.89
C ASP A 131 17.97 -11.72 2.07
N LEU A 132 17.18 -10.87 2.70
CA LEU A 132 16.68 -9.62 2.12
C LEU A 132 17.85 -8.67 1.78
N GLU A 133 18.83 -8.56 2.68
CA GLU A 133 20.03 -7.75 2.48
C GLU A 133 20.89 -8.28 1.31
N LYS A 134 21.08 -9.61 1.23
CA LYS A 134 21.80 -10.24 0.10
C LYS A 134 21.09 -9.98 -1.22
N LEU A 135 19.76 -10.08 -1.23
CA LEU A 135 18.94 -9.80 -2.40
C LEU A 135 19.07 -8.32 -2.81
N HIS A 136 19.01 -7.41 -1.83
CA HIS A 136 19.19 -5.98 -2.05
C HIS A 136 20.54 -5.66 -2.70
N GLU A 137 21.63 -6.22 -2.18
CA GLU A 137 22.98 -6.04 -2.72
C GLU A 137 23.14 -6.64 -4.13
N GLU A 138 22.50 -7.79 -4.43
CA GLU A 138 22.51 -8.36 -5.78
C GLU A 138 21.84 -7.41 -6.80
N TYR A 139 20.71 -6.80 -6.44
CA TYR A 139 20.00 -5.84 -7.31
C TYR A 139 20.76 -4.53 -7.44
N ARG A 140 21.36 -4.02 -6.36
CA ARG A 140 22.22 -2.84 -6.39
C ARG A 140 23.37 -3.00 -7.39
N LYS A 141 24.09 -4.12 -7.33
CA LYS A 141 25.18 -4.43 -8.27
C LYS A 141 24.70 -4.49 -9.72
N ARG A 142 23.52 -5.09 -9.97
CA ARG A 142 22.93 -5.12 -11.31
C ARG A 142 22.55 -3.73 -11.83
N ALA A 143 22.01 -2.87 -10.98
CA ALA A 143 21.69 -1.49 -11.34
C ALA A 143 22.94 -0.68 -11.67
N GLU A 144 24.02 -0.84 -10.89
CA GLU A 144 25.31 -0.22 -11.14
C GLU A 144 25.93 -0.68 -12.47
N GLN A 145 25.88 -1.99 -12.76
CA GLN A 145 26.33 -2.54 -14.05
C GLN A 145 25.53 -1.98 -15.22
N ALA A 146 24.20 -1.88 -15.10
CA ALA A 146 23.35 -1.29 -16.13
C ALA A 146 23.70 0.19 -16.38
N LEU A 147 23.96 0.94 -15.29
CA LEU A 147 24.37 2.35 -15.38
C LEU A 147 25.73 2.52 -16.06
N GLN A 148 26.70 1.65 -15.75
CA GLN A 148 28.02 1.65 -16.40
C GLN A 148 27.93 1.36 -17.89
N VAL A 149 27.08 0.40 -18.30
CA VAL A 149 26.81 0.11 -19.72
C VAL A 149 26.22 1.33 -20.44
N LEU A 150 25.31 2.07 -19.79
CA LEU A 150 24.74 3.29 -20.35
C LEU A 150 25.78 4.42 -20.44
N HIS A 151 26.66 4.57 -19.45
CA HIS A 151 27.75 5.55 -19.48
C HIS A 151 28.76 5.25 -20.59
N HIS A 152 29.08 3.98 -20.83
CA HIS A 152 30.00 3.57 -21.88
C HIS A 152 29.40 3.71 -23.30
N ARG A 153 28.07 3.72 -23.44
CA ARG A 153 27.36 3.92 -24.71
C ARG A 153 27.08 5.38 -25.07
N ARG A 154 27.41 6.39 -24.26
CA ARG A 154 27.28 7.79 -24.67
C ARG A 154 28.27 8.07 -25.83
N PRO A 155 27.81 8.32 -27.07
CA PRO A 155 28.71 8.71 -28.13
C PRO A 155 29.26 10.10 -27.78
N ARG A 156 30.58 10.27 -27.96
CA ARG A 156 31.24 11.59 -27.96
C ARG A 156 30.50 12.49 -28.95
N ARG A 157 29.61 13.35 -28.46
CA ARG A 157 29.04 14.43 -29.25
C ARG A 157 30.17 15.42 -29.51
N ASN A 158 30.86 15.19 -30.62
CA ASN A 158 31.97 16.01 -31.09
C ASN A 158 31.45 17.44 -31.27
N HIS A 159 31.92 18.37 -30.43
CA HIS A 159 31.76 19.80 -30.68
C HIS A 159 32.73 20.18 -31.79
N SER A 160 32.36 19.93 -33.04
CA SER A 160 32.97 20.56 -34.21
C SER A 160 32.00 21.60 -34.76
N LYS A 161 31.95 22.79 -34.16
CA LYS A 161 31.51 24.02 -34.80
C LYS A 161 32.14 25.19 -34.05
N GLY A 162 33.09 25.88 -34.69
CA GLY A 162 33.68 27.11 -34.16
C GLY A 162 35.14 27.39 -34.51
N SER A 163 35.63 27.01 -35.69
CA SER A 163 36.79 27.68 -36.30
C SER A 163 36.59 27.69 -37.82
N ALA A 164 36.97 28.80 -38.45
CA ALA A 164 36.84 29.17 -39.86
C ALA A 164 35.46 29.74 -40.29
N ALA A 165 35.29 31.04 -40.08
CA ALA A 165 35.14 32.05 -41.15
C ALA A 165 34.89 33.43 -40.50
#